data_AF-A0A397DGX9-F1
#
_entry.id   AF-A0A397DGX9-F1
#
_cell.length_a   1.000
_cell.length_b   1.000
_cell.length_c   1.000
_cell.angle_alpha   90.00
_cell.angle_beta   90.00
_cell.angle_gamma   90.00
#
_symmetry.space_group_name_H-M   'P 1'
#
loop_
_entity.id
_entity.type
_entity.pdbx_description
1 polymer ?
#
loop_
_entity_poly.entity_id
_entity_poly.type
_entity_poly.pdbx_seq_one_letter_code
_entity_poly.pdbx_strand_id
1 'polypeptide(L)'
;LAWDLVEPSTLGRNFSTLQSCCLEIIRVCGNNNFKIPHMHKSKRMAQGKLPDVLLCDRDVWADGCAKLGSVDFNCLMRTLQAEVSASLEMMELCNVMEALDVKDNDEDGHSLDVMEILQL
;
A
#
# COMPACT_ATOMS: atom_id res chain seq x y z
N LEU A 1 -17.05 25.43 15.50
CA LEU A 1 -16.50 24.24 14.79
C LEU A 1 -15.08 23.97 15.29
N ALA A 2 -14.54 22.77 15.13
CA ALA A 2 -13.18 22.43 15.61
C ALA A 2 -12.09 23.40 15.08
N TRP A 3 -12.33 24.01 13.91
CA TRP A 3 -11.44 24.98 13.28
C TRP A 3 -11.33 26.32 14.01
N ASP A 4 -12.35 26.72 14.78
CA ASP A 4 -12.36 28.01 15.49
C ASP A 4 -11.41 28.00 16.71
N LEU A 5 -10.97 26.81 17.14
CA LEU A 5 -10.03 26.63 18.25
C LEU A 5 -8.56 26.57 17.78
N VAL A 6 -8.32 26.62 16.46
CA VAL A 6 -6.97 26.54 15.91
C VAL A 6 -6.35 27.93 15.92
N GLU A 7 -5.41 28.15 16.83
CA GLU A 7 -4.61 29.36 16.88
C GLU A 7 -3.83 29.56 15.57
N PRO A 8 -3.97 30.69 14.86
CA PRO A 8 -3.26 30.94 13.59
C PRO A 8 -1.75 30.82 13.72
N SER A 9 -1.22 31.15 14.90
CA SER A 9 0.20 31.02 15.24
C SER A 9 0.72 29.57 15.13
N THR A 10 -0.15 28.56 15.25
CA THR A 10 0.24 27.15 15.13
C THR A 10 0.47 26.69 13.70
N LEU A 11 0.01 27.47 12.71
CA LEU A 11 0.08 27.11 11.30
C LEU A 11 1.53 26.92 10.81
N GLY A 12 2.46 27.78 11.24
CA GLY A 12 3.89 27.63 10.90
C GLY A 12 4.51 26.34 11.44
N ARG A 13 4.02 25.83 12.58
CA ARG A 13 4.46 24.54 13.14
C ARG A 13 3.95 23.37 12.29
N ASN A 14 2.76 23.50 11.72
CA ASN A 14 2.19 22.48 10.83
C ASN A 14 2.97 22.45 9.51
N PHE A 15 3.21 23.61 8.89
CA PHE A 15 4.00 23.70 7.66
C PHE A 15 5.42 23.16 7.82
N SER A 16 6.13 23.53 8.88
CA SER A 16 7.48 22.99 9.14
C SER A 16 7.48 21.48 9.38
N THR A 17 6.40 20.92 9.94
CA THR A 17 6.24 19.48 10.08
C THR A 17 6.02 18.81 8.73
N LEU A 18 5.13 19.33 7.89
CA LEU A 18 4.88 18.82 6.55
C LEU A 18 6.14 18.86 5.67
N GLN A 19 6.88 19.96 5.72
CA GLN A 19 8.17 20.06 5.02
C GLN A 19 9.16 18.99 5.51
N SER A 20 9.23 18.76 6.82
CA SER A 20 10.07 17.68 7.38
C SER A 20 9.62 16.31 6.88
N CYS A 21 8.30 16.04 6.82
CA CYS A 21 7.78 14.79 6.26
C CYS A 21 8.27 14.59 4.83
N CYS A 22 8.13 15.60 3.95
CA CYS A 22 8.55 15.49 2.56
C CYS A 22 10.06 15.19 2.42
N LEU A 23 10.90 15.84 3.21
CA LEU A 23 12.35 15.58 3.21
C LEU A 23 12.66 14.14 3.60
N GLU A 24 12.03 13.65 4.67
CA GLU A 24 12.29 12.29 5.15
C GLU A 24 11.74 11.22 4.20
N ILE A 25 10.60 11.46 3.55
CA ILE A 25 10.07 10.58 2.50
C ILE A 25 11.09 10.41 1.37
N ILE A 26 11.73 11.49 0.94
CA ILE A 26 12.77 11.41 -0.10
C ILE A 26 13.97 10.59 0.40
N ARG A 27 14.41 10.82 1.65
CA ARG A 27 15.54 10.09 2.28
C ARG A 27 15.30 8.59 2.39
N VAL A 28 14.06 8.15 2.63
CA VAL A 28 13.68 6.72 2.67
C VAL A 28 13.12 6.21 1.35
N CYS A 29 13.24 7.01 0.27
CA CYS A 29 12.78 6.69 -1.07
C CYS A 29 11.31 6.27 -1.18
N GLY A 30 10.42 7.11 -0.66
CA GLY A 30 8.98 6.94 -0.83
C GLY A 30 8.33 5.95 0.13
N ASN A 31 9.10 5.34 1.05
CA ASN A 31 8.56 4.45 2.07
C ASN A 31 7.82 5.24 3.17
N ASN A 32 6.89 4.58 3.88
CA ASN A 32 6.17 5.14 5.04
C ASN A 32 6.92 5.00 6.38
N ASN A 33 8.01 4.24 6.42
CA ASN A 33 8.81 3.98 7.64
C ASN A 33 9.76 5.13 8.03
N PHE A 34 9.48 6.37 7.60
CA PHE A 34 10.28 7.53 7.94
C PHE A 34 9.99 8.03 9.37
N LYS A 35 10.97 8.75 9.94
CA LYS A 35 10.83 9.37 11.27
C LYS A 35 11.04 10.86 11.14
N ILE A 36 10.05 11.64 11.60
CA ILE A 36 10.14 13.10 11.59
C ILE A 36 11.07 13.56 12.72
N PRO A 37 12.18 14.25 12.43
CA PRO A 37 13.08 14.75 13.46
C PRO A 37 12.40 15.79 14.37
N HIS A 38 12.71 15.76 15.66
CA HIS A 38 12.15 16.71 16.62
C HIS A 38 12.86 18.08 16.56
N MET A 39 12.20 19.11 16.05
CA MET A 39 12.77 20.46 15.84
C MET A 39 12.52 21.45 17.00
N HIS A 40 11.85 21.03 18.08
CA HIS A 40 11.47 21.91 19.19
C HIS A 40 10.66 23.14 18.72
N LYS A 41 9.68 22.90 17.82
CA LYS A 41 8.94 23.94 17.09
C LYS A 41 8.33 25.02 17.99
N SER A 42 7.74 24.64 19.13
CA SER A 42 7.16 25.60 20.09
C SER A 42 8.21 26.56 20.66
N LYS A 43 9.39 26.04 21.05
CA LYS A 43 10.50 26.84 21.57
C LYS A 43 11.07 27.77 20.50
N ARG A 44 11.27 27.27 19.28
CA ARG A 44 11.78 28.08 18.16
C ARG A 44 10.80 29.17 17.75
N MET A 45 9.51 28.87 17.72
CA MET A 45 8.47 29.84 17.40
C MET A 45 8.41 30.96 18.45
N ALA A 46 8.44 30.61 19.75
CA ALA A 46 8.48 31.60 20.84
C ALA A 46 9.73 32.50 20.78
N GLN A 47 10.82 32.02 20.16
CA GLN A 47 12.05 32.79 19.95
C GLN A 47 12.09 33.54 18.61
N GLY A 48 11.07 33.44 17.76
CA GLY A 48 11.10 34.00 16.40
C GLY A 48 12.13 33.33 15.48
N LYS A 49 12.51 32.08 15.77
CA LYS A 49 13.56 31.29 15.08
C LYS A 49 13.03 30.01 14.44
N LEU A 50 11.71 29.91 14.24
CA LEU A 50 11.15 28.82 13.46
C LEU A 50 11.45 29.11 11.98
N PRO A 51 12.11 28.22 11.25
CA PRO A 51 12.38 28.45 9.83
C PRO A 51 11.06 28.43 9.05
N ASP A 52 10.90 29.37 8.11
CA ASP A 52 9.78 29.38 7.17
C ASP A 52 9.93 28.26 6.12
N VAL A 53 11.19 27.99 5.73
CA VAL A 53 11.55 26.96 4.76
C VAL A 53 12.66 26.06 5.32
N LEU A 54 12.47 24.75 5.20
CA LEU A 54 13.49 23.76 5.50
C LEU A 54 14.32 23.49 4.26
N LEU A 55 15.64 23.47 4.43
CA LEU A 55 16.57 23.19 3.34
C LEU A 55 16.55 21.69 3.02
N CYS A 56 16.53 21.37 1.74
CA CYS A 56 16.77 20.04 1.21
C CYS A 56 18.23 19.95 0.78
N ASP A 57 18.95 18.95 1.29
CA ASP A 57 20.34 18.71 0.87
C ASP A 57 20.35 18.31 -0.61
N ARG A 58 21.35 18.80 -1.37
CA ARG A 58 21.40 18.63 -2.84
C ARG A 58 21.51 17.16 -3.24
N ASP A 59 22.24 16.37 -2.45
CA ASP A 59 22.37 14.92 -2.60
C ASP A 59 21.03 14.22 -2.40
N VAL A 60 20.29 14.53 -1.33
CA VAL A 60 18.94 13.98 -1.07
C VAL A 60 17.99 14.27 -2.24
N TRP A 61 18.01 15.52 -2.73
CA TRP A 61 17.22 15.89 -3.91
C TRP A 61 17.63 15.11 -5.16
N ALA A 62 18.93 15.05 -5.46
CA ALA A 62 19.46 14.36 -6.63
C ALA A 62 19.13 12.86 -6.59
N ASP A 63 19.27 12.22 -5.43
CA ASP A 63 18.91 10.82 -5.22
C ASP A 63 17.42 10.57 -5.45
N GLY A 64 16.56 11.49 -4.98
CA GLY A 64 15.13 11.46 -5.25
C GLY A 64 14.82 11.52 -6.75
N CYS A 65 15.41 12.48 -7.46
CA CYS A 65 15.25 12.59 -8.92
C CYS A 65 15.75 11.34 -9.66
N ALA A 66 16.91 10.81 -9.29
CA ALA A 66 17.49 9.63 -9.91
C ALA A 66 16.57 8.40 -9.74
N LYS A 67 16.02 8.18 -8.54
CA LYS A 67 15.07 7.08 -8.30
C LYS A 67 13.76 7.26 -9.06
N LEU A 68 13.19 8.47 -9.07
CA LEU A 68 11.97 8.75 -9.84
C LEU A 68 12.20 8.52 -11.34
N GLY A 69 13.37 8.88 -11.87
CA GLY A 69 13.73 8.65 -13.26
C GLY A 69 14.03 7.18 -13.60
N SER A 70 14.39 6.35 -12.61
CA SER A 70 14.68 4.93 -12.82
C SER A 70 13.44 4.05 -13.00
N VAL A 71 12.26 4.54 -12.56
CA VAL A 71 11.02 3.76 -12.62
C VAL A 71 10.30 4.03 -13.94
N ASP A 72 10.23 3.03 -14.80
CA ASP A 72 9.29 3.04 -15.93
C ASP A 72 7.87 2.76 -15.43
N PHE A 73 7.12 3.82 -15.19
CA PHE A 73 5.73 3.76 -14.74
C PHE A 73 4.85 2.94 -15.68
N ASN A 74 5.08 2.99 -17.00
CA ASN A 74 4.28 2.22 -17.96
C ASN A 74 4.56 0.73 -17.83
N CYS A 75 5.83 0.35 -17.67
CA CYS A 75 6.21 -1.04 -17.41
C CYS A 75 5.60 -1.56 -16.11
N LEU A 76 5.67 -0.77 -15.04
CA LEU A 76 5.07 -1.12 -13.75
C LEU A 76 3.56 -1.33 -13.85
N MET A 77 2.85 -0.40 -14.52
CA MET A 77 1.40 -0.51 -14.72
C MET A 77 1.00 -1.71 -15.56
N ARG A 78 1.76 -2.04 -16.62
CA ARG A 78 1.53 -3.26 -17.41
C ARG A 78 1.71 -4.52 -16.57
N THR A 79 2.72 -4.55 -15.71
CA THR A 79 2.99 -5.68 -14.81
C THR A 79 1.83 -5.86 -13.83
N LEU A 80 1.39 -4.79 -13.18
CA LEU A 80 0.24 -4.80 -12.27
C LEU A 80 -1.04 -5.26 -12.98
N GLN A 81 -1.29 -4.75 -14.20
CA GLN A 81 -2.46 -5.15 -14.98
C GLN A 81 -2.44 -6.66 -15.27
N ALA A 82 -1.29 -7.22 -15.66
CA ALA A 82 -1.16 -8.65 -15.93
C ALA A 82 -1.41 -9.50 -14.66
N GLU A 83 -0.89 -9.08 -13.51
CA GLU A 83 -1.11 -9.77 -12.22
C GLU A 83 -2.58 -9.75 -11.78
N VAL A 84 -3.24 -8.60 -11.92
CA VAL A 84 -4.67 -8.45 -11.63
C VAL A 84 -5.51 -9.32 -12.57
N SER A 85 -5.21 -9.32 -13.87
CA SER A 85 -5.90 -10.17 -14.85
C SER A 85 -5.77 -11.66 -14.50
N ALA A 86 -4.55 -12.14 -14.22
CA ALA A 86 -4.33 -13.53 -13.85
C ALA A 86 -5.08 -13.91 -12.56
N SER A 87 -5.14 -13.00 -11.58
CA SER A 87 -5.89 -13.21 -10.34
C SER A 87 -7.40 -13.30 -10.57
N LEU A 88 -7.94 -12.49 -11.49
CA LEU A 88 -9.36 -12.52 -11.85
C LEU A 88 -9.72 -13.79 -12.64
N GLU A 89 -8.86 -14.23 -13.56
CA GLU A 89 -9.05 -15.50 -14.29
C GLU A 89 -9.08 -16.70 -13.32
N MET A 90 -8.17 -16.73 -12.34
CA MET A 90 -8.18 -17.77 -11.31
C MET A 90 -9.45 -17.73 -10.46
N MET A 91 -9.91 -16.53 -10.10
CA MET A 91 -11.15 -16.35 -9.34
C MET A 91 -12.37 -16.86 -10.12
N GLU A 92 -12.44 -16.62 -11.43
CA GLU A 92 -13.52 -17.12 -12.28
C GLU A 92 -13.58 -18.65 -12.27
N LEU A 93 -12.43 -19.32 -12.38
CA LEU A 93 -12.36 -20.78 -12.29
C LEU A 93 -12.81 -21.31 -10.92
N CYS A 94 -12.38 -20.67 -9.83
CA CYS A 94 -12.81 -21.04 -8.48
C CYS A 94 -14.33 -20.91 -8.31
N ASN A 95 -14.92 -19.81 -8.81
CA ASN A 95 -16.36 -19.58 -8.74
C ASN A 95 -17.15 -20.65 -9.51
N VAL A 96 -16.68 -21.06 -10.68
CA VAL A 96 -17.30 -22.15 -11.45
C VAL A 96 -17.22 -23.48 -10.68
N MET A 97 -16.07 -23.78 -10.08
CA MET A 97 -15.89 -25.01 -9.30
C MET A 97 -16.80 -25.05 -8.07
N GLU A 98 -16.97 -23.93 -7.37
CA GLU A 98 -17.89 -23.83 -6.23
C GLU A 98 -19.36 -23.98 -6.66
N ALA A 99 -19.72 -23.50 -7.85
CA ALA A 99 -21.07 -23.67 -8.41
C ALA A 99 -21.35 -25.10 -8.91
N LEU A 100 -20.32 -25.89 -9.21
CA LEU A 100 -20.46 -27.31 -9.56
C LEU A 100 -20.69 -28.12 -8.27
N ASP A 101 -21.94 -28.14 -7.83
CA ASP A 101 -22.41 -29.03 -6.76
C ASP A 101 -22.28 -30.49 -7.21
N VAL A 102 -21.43 -31.27 -6.54
CA VAL A 102 -21.45 -32.73 -6.69
C VAL A 102 -22.69 -33.18 -5.94
N LYS A 103 -23.77 -33.44 -6.67
CA LYS A 103 -24.91 -34.14 -6.11
C LYS A 103 -24.39 -35.50 -5.63
N ASP A 104 -24.25 -35.66 -4.32
CA ASP A 104 -24.29 -36.97 -3.69
C ASP A 104 -25.67 -37.52 -4.01
N ASN A 105 -25.79 -38.17 -5.17
CA ASN A 105 -26.92 -39.02 -5.42
C ASN A 105 -26.76 -40.17 -4.41
N ASP A 106 -27.44 -40.07 -3.28
CA ASP A 106 -27.69 -41.19 -2.35
C ASP A 106 -28.50 -42.34 -3.04
N GLU A 107 -28.61 -42.32 -4.37
CA GLU A 107 -29.28 -43.31 -5.22
C GLU A 107 -28.32 -44.19 -6.03
N ASP A 108 -27.04 -44.29 -5.68
CA ASP A 108 -26.27 -45.50 -6.06
C ASP A 108 -26.48 -46.57 -4.98
N GLY A 109 -27.72 -47.02 -4.85
CA GLY A 109 -28.10 -48.31 -4.27
C GLY A 109 -27.58 -49.50 -5.09
N HIS A 110 -26.48 -49.34 -5.82
CA HIS A 110 -25.72 -50.44 -6.37
C HIS A 110 -24.84 -50.98 -5.25
N SER A 111 -25.43 -51.85 -4.43
CA SER A 111 -24.66 -52.91 -3.79
C SER A 111 -23.93 -53.64 -4.92
N LEU A 112 -22.66 -53.27 -5.15
CA LEU A 112 -21.75 -54.06 -5.96
C LEU A 112 -21.67 -55.41 -5.29
N ASP A 113 -22.41 -56.39 -5.80
CA ASP A 113 -22.34 -57.75 -5.31
C ASP A 113 -20.96 -58.29 -5.70
N VAL A 114 -20.08 -58.31 -4.70
CA VAL A 114 -18.71 -58.79 -4.84
C VAL A 114 -18.71 -60.25 -5.31
N MET A 115 -19.77 -61.03 -5.05
CA MET A 115 -19.88 -62.40 -5.57
C MET A 115 -20.14 -62.46 -7.07
N GLU A 116 -20.93 -61.54 -7.63
CA GLU A 116 -21.21 -61.50 -9.07
C GLU A 116 -19.95 -61.10 -9.87
N ILE A 117 -19.12 -60.23 -9.30
CA ILE A 117 -17.84 -59.82 -9.90
C ILE A 117 -16.78 -60.92 -9.81
N LEU A 118 -16.78 -61.69 -8.71
CA LEU A 118 -15.79 -62.75 -8.51
C LEU A 118 -16.21 -64.11 -9.10
N GLN A 119 -17.43 -64.25 -9.62
CA GLN A 119 -18.02 -65.52 -10.11
C GLN A 119 -17.82 -66.67 -9.11
N LEU A 120 -18.02 -66.40 -7.82
CA LEU A 120 -17.93 -67.39 -6.73
C LEU A 120 -19.31 -67.71 -6.15
#